data_AF-A0A0G0ZU67-F1
#
_entry.id   AF-A0A0G0ZU67-F1
#
_cell.length_a   1.000
_cell.length_b   1.000
_cell.length_c   1.000
_cell.angle_alpha   90.00
_cell.angle_beta   90.00
_cell.angle_gamma   90.00
#
_symmetry.space_group_name_H-M   'P 1'
#
loop_
_entity.id
_entity.type
_entity.pdbx_description
1 polymer ?
#
loop_
_entity_poly.entity_id
_entity_poly.type
_entity_poly.pdbx_seq_one_letter_code
_entity_poly.pdbx_strand_id
1 'polypeptide(L)'
;MTIRPAKIIKISVSRPATIKIVLAKAPKIREIRLEKNTSRQLQPEMFLEEPGKTKLVGLLNLGEPENFVNLDPGEDVKLAAYSHRVSVTTNDGKYIGRLPDDISAKLKYLIKGGNKYQALIKSVSPKEITVFVRELEKGPGMEGSPSFAPEKIDYVSFTPPELVHSDTPSVETTEEIPEE
;
A
#
# COMPACT_ATOMS: atom_id res chain seq x y z
N MET A 1 -20.44 -8.50 -17.28
CA MET A 1 -20.09 -7.79 -16.03
C MET A 1 -18.95 -8.58 -15.38
N THR A 2 -17.70 -8.24 -15.68
CA THR A 2 -16.53 -9.06 -15.31
C THR A 2 -16.09 -8.71 -13.89
N ILE A 3 -16.33 -9.64 -12.96
CA ILE A 3 -15.90 -9.50 -11.56
C ILE A 3 -14.39 -9.78 -11.52
N ARG A 4 -13.58 -8.74 -11.26
CA ARG A 4 -12.13 -8.88 -11.11
C ARG A 4 -11.81 -9.51 -9.74
N PRO A 5 -10.86 -10.45 -9.63
CA PRO A 5 -10.53 -11.06 -8.36
C PRO A 5 -9.84 -10.05 -7.45
N ALA A 6 -10.32 -9.92 -6.21
CA ALA A 6 -9.66 -9.10 -5.19
C ALA A 6 -8.45 -9.85 -4.62
N LYS A 7 -7.30 -9.16 -4.51
CA LYS A 7 -6.07 -9.71 -3.95
C LYS A 7 -6.06 -9.49 -2.44
N ILE A 8 -5.99 -10.58 -1.68
CA ILE A 8 -5.86 -10.53 -0.21
C ILE A 8 -4.39 -10.30 0.14
N ILE A 9 -4.06 -9.16 0.75
CA ILE A 9 -2.69 -8.86 1.16
C ILE A 9 -2.41 -9.51 2.52
N LYS A 10 -1.67 -10.63 2.56
CA LYS A 10 -1.21 -11.25 3.81
C LYS A 10 -0.47 -10.22 4.68
N ILE A 11 -0.87 -10.07 5.94
CA ILE A 11 -0.14 -9.30 6.94
C ILE A 11 0.70 -10.32 7.71
N SER A 12 2.03 -10.17 7.70
CA SER A 12 2.88 -10.95 8.57
C SER A 12 2.85 -10.32 9.97
N VAL A 13 2.04 -10.88 10.87
CA VAL A 13 2.12 -10.54 12.29
C VAL A 13 3.36 -11.22 12.86
N SER A 14 4.49 -10.53 12.84
CA SER A 14 5.75 -11.03 13.37
C SER A 14 6.01 -10.40 14.74
N ARG A 15 5.53 -11.07 15.79
CA ARG A 15 6.27 -11.35 17.05
C ARG A 15 5.40 -12.19 18.00
N PRO A 16 5.90 -13.31 18.55
CA PRO A 16 5.43 -13.78 19.84
C PRO A 16 5.89 -12.76 20.89
N ALA A 17 4.98 -12.31 21.75
CA ALA A 17 5.23 -11.35 22.80
C ALA A 17 6.44 -11.77 23.66
N THR A 18 7.59 -11.14 23.47
CA THR A 18 8.72 -11.25 24.39
C THR A 18 8.61 -10.11 25.39
N ILE A 19 7.91 -10.37 26.50
CA ILE A 19 7.95 -9.51 27.68
C ILE A 19 9.33 -9.68 28.31
N LYS A 20 10.28 -8.79 28.00
CA LYS A 20 11.51 -8.66 28.79
C LYS A 20 11.16 -8.00 30.12
N ILE A 21 10.95 -8.81 31.16
CA ILE A 21 10.95 -8.35 32.54
C ILE A 21 12.41 -8.08 32.93
N VAL A 22 12.83 -6.83 32.90
CA VAL A 22 14.09 -6.41 33.55
C VAL A 22 13.74 -6.02 34.97
N LEU A 23 14.11 -6.89 35.92
CA LEU A 23 13.93 -6.68 37.35
C LEU A 23 15.06 -5.77 37.86
N ALA A 24 14.76 -4.49 38.14
CA ALA A 24 15.66 -3.59 38.86
C ALA A 24 14.86 -2.78 39.91
N LYS A 25 15.49 -2.58 41.07
CA LYS A 25 14.91 -2.30 42.39
C LYS A 25 14.29 -0.90 42.61
N ALA A 26 13.10 -0.89 43.24
CA ALA A 26 12.55 0.07 44.23
C ALA A 26 12.13 1.52 43.78
N PRO A 27 11.40 2.31 44.62
CA PRO A 27 9.96 2.18 44.87
C PRO A 27 9.20 3.53 44.72
N LYS A 28 8.29 3.66 43.75
CA LYS A 28 7.07 4.50 43.82
C LYS A 28 6.25 4.23 42.56
N ILE A 29 5.36 3.25 42.62
CA ILE A 29 4.47 2.96 41.51
C ILE A 29 3.45 4.11 41.45
N ARG A 30 3.73 5.12 40.62
CA ARG A 30 2.66 5.87 39.98
C ARG A 30 1.90 4.85 39.16
N GLU A 31 0.58 4.76 39.33
CA GLU A 31 -0.28 4.02 38.40
C GLU A 31 0.04 4.51 37.00
N ILE A 32 0.86 3.75 36.28
CA ILE A 32 0.91 3.84 34.83
C ILE A 32 -0.43 3.28 34.43
N ARG A 33 -1.39 4.19 34.23
CA ARG A 33 -2.63 3.89 33.51
C ARG A 33 -2.15 3.25 32.21
N LEU A 34 -2.25 1.92 32.13
CA LEU A 34 -2.21 1.24 30.85
C LEU A 34 -3.40 1.85 30.10
N GLU A 35 -3.11 2.87 29.31
CA GLU A 35 -3.93 3.24 28.16
C GLU A 35 -4.06 1.92 27.40
N LYS A 36 -5.17 1.21 27.66
CA LYS A 36 -5.60 0.08 26.87
C LYS A 36 -5.77 0.66 25.48
N ASN A 37 -4.70 0.60 24.69
CA ASN A 37 -4.79 0.76 23.26
C ASN A 37 -5.85 -0.25 22.88
N THR A 38 -7.03 0.27 22.60
CA THR A 38 -8.19 -0.52 22.22
C THR A 38 -7.66 -1.41 21.12
N SER A 39 -7.71 -2.72 21.34
CA SER A 39 -7.47 -3.69 20.29
C SER A 39 -8.53 -3.38 19.25
N ARG A 40 -8.25 -2.44 18.34
CA ARG A 40 -9.06 -2.19 17.17
C ARG A 40 -9.06 -3.53 16.50
N GLN A 41 -10.22 -4.18 16.52
CA GLN A 41 -10.39 -5.38 15.73
C GLN A 41 -10.08 -4.95 14.30
N LEU A 42 -8.94 -5.41 13.82
CA LEU A 42 -8.48 -5.16 12.48
C LEU A 42 -9.52 -5.82 11.57
N GLN A 43 -10.44 -5.01 11.07
CA GLN A 43 -11.48 -5.47 10.16
C GLN A 43 -10.78 -5.94 8.88
N PRO A 44 -10.93 -7.22 8.47
CA PRO A 44 -10.27 -7.75 7.28
C PRO A 44 -10.47 -6.88 6.03
N GLU A 45 -11.60 -6.19 5.96
CA GLU A 45 -11.98 -5.25 4.90
C GLU A 45 -11.02 -4.05 4.79
N MET A 46 -10.34 -3.67 5.87
CA MET A 46 -9.34 -2.59 5.86
C MET A 46 -8.09 -2.94 5.05
N PHE A 47 -7.83 -4.23 4.78
CA PHE A 47 -6.68 -4.69 4.02
C PHE A 47 -6.99 -5.08 2.59
N LEU A 48 -8.24 -4.89 2.17
CA LEU A 48 -8.63 -5.14 0.79
C LEU A 48 -8.07 -4.02 -0.08
N GLU A 49 -7.28 -4.41 -1.07
CA GLU A 49 -6.81 -3.48 -2.09
C GLU A 49 -7.95 -3.20 -3.07
N GLU A 50 -8.58 -2.03 -2.94
CA GLU A 50 -9.57 -1.54 -3.88
C GLU A 50 -8.86 -0.87 -5.07
N PRO A 51 -8.97 -1.42 -6.30
CA PRO A 51 -8.34 -0.84 -7.47
C PRO A 51 -8.72 0.63 -7.65
N GLY A 52 -7.70 1.49 -7.74
CA GLY A 52 -7.89 2.92 -7.95
C GLY A 52 -8.15 3.75 -6.69
N LYS A 53 -8.47 3.13 -5.55
CA LYS A 53 -8.71 3.79 -4.25
C LYS A 53 -7.62 3.53 -3.22
N THR A 54 -6.96 2.39 -3.33
CA THR A 54 -5.95 1.94 -2.39
C THR A 54 -4.62 1.73 -3.10
N LYS A 55 -3.51 1.98 -2.41
CA LYS A 55 -2.17 1.65 -2.89
C LYS A 55 -1.21 1.31 -1.75
N LEU A 56 -0.38 0.29 -1.96
CA LEU A 56 0.80 0.03 -1.14
C LEU A 56 1.97 0.90 -1.61
N VAL A 57 2.66 1.52 -0.67
CA VAL A 57 3.76 2.45 -0.95
C VAL A 57 4.92 2.18 -0.01
N GLY A 58 6.07 1.83 -0.58
CA GLY A 58 7.34 1.79 0.15
C GLY A 58 7.81 3.21 0.46
N LEU A 59 8.24 3.45 1.70
CA LEU A 59 8.75 4.74 2.13
C LEU A 59 10.22 4.91 1.72
N LEU A 60 10.56 6.12 1.30
CA LEU A 60 11.92 6.57 1.03
C LEU A 60 12.45 7.40 2.20
N ASN A 61 13.77 7.51 2.31
CA ASN A 61 14.48 8.33 3.31
C ASN A 61 13.90 8.13 4.71
N LEU A 62 14.02 6.91 5.23
CA LEU A 62 13.50 6.53 6.53
C LEU A 62 14.13 7.39 7.63
N GLY A 63 13.35 7.65 8.69
CA GLY A 63 13.81 8.33 9.89
C GLY A 63 14.69 7.44 10.77
N GLU A 64 14.88 7.87 12.02
CA GLU A 64 15.59 7.07 13.02
C GLU A 64 14.77 5.83 13.39
N PRO A 65 15.40 4.65 13.55
CA PRO A 65 14.70 3.40 13.88
C PRO A 65 13.79 3.49 15.11
N GLU A 66 14.17 4.29 16.10
CA GLU A 66 13.40 4.50 17.33
C GLU A 66 12.00 5.08 17.07
N ASN A 67 11.81 5.78 15.95
CA ASN A 67 10.53 6.38 15.59
C ASN A 67 9.51 5.35 15.07
N PHE A 68 9.96 4.19 14.59
CA PHE A 68 9.08 3.23 13.92
C PHE A 68 9.25 1.77 14.36
N VAL A 69 10.29 1.42 15.12
CA VAL A 69 10.56 0.03 15.57
C VAL A 69 9.42 -0.58 16.42
N ASN A 70 8.62 0.28 17.05
CA ASN A 70 7.49 -0.10 17.89
C ASN A 70 6.14 -0.02 17.16
N LEU A 71 6.11 0.38 15.88
CA LEU A 71 4.87 0.46 15.13
C LEU A 71 4.44 -0.94 14.67
N ASP A 72 3.16 -1.22 14.82
CA ASP A 72 2.57 -2.49 14.43
C ASP A 72 1.85 -2.39 13.07
N PRO A 73 1.81 -3.48 12.27
CA PRO A 73 0.95 -3.54 11.10
C PRO A 73 -0.52 -3.25 11.45
N GLY A 74 -1.15 -2.38 10.67
CA GLY A 74 -2.51 -1.89 10.90
C GLY A 74 -2.60 -0.63 11.75
N GLU A 75 -1.48 -0.11 12.25
CA GLU A 75 -1.47 1.15 13.01
C GLU A 75 -1.64 2.38 12.09
N ASP A 76 -2.47 3.33 12.53
CA ASP A 76 -2.72 4.61 11.83
C ASP A 76 -1.48 5.52 11.87
N VAL A 77 -1.12 6.06 10.69
CA VAL A 77 -0.08 7.07 10.54
C VAL A 77 -0.61 8.28 9.78
N LYS A 78 0.07 9.41 9.91
CA LYS A 78 -0.34 10.68 9.32
C LYS A 78 0.42 10.95 8.02
N LEU A 79 -0.30 11.45 7.02
CA LEU A 79 0.26 12.02 5.80
C LEU A 79 0.46 13.52 5.99
N ALA A 80 1.71 13.95 6.15
CA ALA A 80 2.10 15.36 6.24
C ALA A 80 2.47 15.88 4.84
N ALA A 81 1.50 16.56 4.19
CA ALA A 81 1.69 17.15 2.88
C ALA A 81 2.38 18.53 2.96
N TYR A 82 3.59 18.62 2.42
CA TYR A 82 4.37 19.86 2.30
C TYR A 82 4.48 20.31 0.83
N SER A 83 5.12 21.45 0.57
CA SER A 83 5.22 22.07 -0.76
C SER A 83 5.75 21.17 -1.86
N HIS A 84 6.68 20.24 -1.56
CA HIS A 84 7.32 19.37 -2.57
C HIS A 84 7.34 17.89 -2.20
N ARG A 85 6.75 17.49 -1.07
CA ARG A 85 6.80 16.10 -0.58
C ARG A 85 5.58 15.76 0.25
N VAL A 86 5.25 14.48 0.35
CA VAL A 86 4.35 13.95 1.37
C VAL A 86 5.17 13.06 2.30
N SER A 87 5.25 13.45 3.56
CA SER A 87 5.94 12.70 4.60
C SER A 87 4.95 11.85 5.39
N VAL A 88 5.42 10.72 5.91
CA VAL A 88 4.66 9.89 6.83
C VAL A 88 5.22 10.10 8.23
N THR A 89 4.33 10.42 9.17
CA THR A 89 4.68 10.61 10.57
C THR A 89 3.79 9.74 11.45
N THR A 90 4.27 9.43 12.63
CA THR A 90 3.43 8.88 13.70
C THR A 90 2.37 9.89 14.13
N ASN A 91 1.42 9.44 14.94
CA ASN A 91 0.38 10.32 15.48
C ASN A 91 0.92 11.40 16.42
N ASP A 92 2.01 11.12 17.13
CA ASP A 92 2.80 12.05 17.96
C ASP A 92 3.79 12.92 17.15
N GLY A 93 3.81 12.80 15.82
CA GLY A 93 4.54 13.71 14.93
C GLY A 93 5.99 13.33 14.64
N LYS A 94 6.44 12.14 15.06
CA LYS A 94 7.78 11.63 14.74
C LYS A 94 7.86 11.23 13.28
N TYR A 95 8.97 11.57 12.64
CA TYR A 95 9.20 11.29 11.23
C TYR A 95 9.53 9.81 11.00
N ILE A 96 8.78 9.16 10.10
CA ILE A 96 8.98 7.75 9.72
C ILE A 96 9.70 7.68 8.37
N GLY A 97 9.26 8.46 7.39
CA GLY A 97 9.77 8.44 6.02
C GLY A 97 8.98 9.36 5.10
N ARG A 98 9.21 9.29 3.79
CA ARG A 98 8.43 10.03 2.79
C ARG A 98 7.96 9.13 1.65
N LEU A 99 6.85 9.52 1.03
CA LEU A 99 6.36 8.83 -0.16
C LEU A 99 7.27 9.15 -1.36
N PRO A 100 7.36 8.25 -2.35
CA PRO A 100 7.96 8.53 -3.65
C PRO A 100 7.39 9.80 -4.30
N ASP A 101 8.18 10.45 -5.15
CA ASP A 101 7.85 11.79 -5.66
C ASP A 101 6.59 11.79 -6.55
N ASP A 102 6.40 10.74 -7.37
CA ASP A 102 5.21 10.55 -8.20
C ASP A 102 3.93 10.42 -7.36
N ILE A 103 3.99 9.60 -6.30
CA ILE A 103 2.88 9.42 -5.37
C ILE A 103 2.63 10.69 -4.56
N SER A 104 3.69 11.36 -4.11
CA SER A 104 3.62 12.63 -3.38
C SER A 104 2.94 13.71 -4.20
N ALA A 105 3.35 13.88 -5.46
CA ALA A 105 2.77 14.88 -6.36
C ALA A 105 1.27 14.63 -6.57
N LYS A 106 0.90 13.37 -6.84
CA LYS A 106 -0.50 12.98 -7.06
C LYS A 106 -1.36 13.17 -5.81
N LEU A 107 -0.91 12.67 -4.65
CA LEU A 107 -1.65 12.83 -3.40
C LEU A 107 -1.83 14.29 -3.02
N LYS A 108 -0.82 15.14 -3.21
CA LYS A 108 -0.96 16.57 -2.94
C LYS A 108 -2.03 17.23 -3.79
N TYR A 109 -2.06 16.94 -5.10
CA TYR A 109 -3.08 17.45 -6.00
C TYR A 109 -4.47 17.04 -5.52
N LEU A 110 -4.64 15.78 -5.14
CA LEU A 110 -5.91 15.24 -4.71
C LEU A 110 -6.34 15.77 -3.32
N ILE A 111 -5.44 15.83 -2.35
CA ILE A 111 -5.69 16.41 -1.02
C ILE A 111 -6.10 17.88 -1.15
N LYS A 112 -5.40 18.66 -2.01
CA LYS A 112 -5.77 20.05 -2.29
C LYS A 112 -7.16 20.16 -2.92
N GLY A 113 -7.56 19.16 -3.71
CA GLY A 113 -8.91 19.04 -4.27
C GLY A 113 -9.98 18.58 -3.27
N GLY A 114 -9.63 18.34 -1.99
CA GLY A 114 -10.58 17.95 -0.95
C GLY A 114 -10.74 16.44 -0.74
N ASN A 115 -9.95 15.61 -1.42
CA ASN A 115 -9.95 14.16 -1.16
C ASN A 115 -9.35 13.87 0.23
N LYS A 116 -9.95 12.93 0.96
CA LYS A 116 -9.48 12.49 2.29
C LYS A 116 -8.84 11.12 2.19
N TYR A 117 -7.75 10.93 2.92
CA TYR A 117 -6.98 9.68 2.90
C TYR A 117 -6.70 9.17 4.31
N GLN A 118 -6.65 7.85 4.43
CA GLN A 118 -6.08 7.14 5.57
C GLN A 118 -4.75 6.52 5.15
N ALA A 119 -3.78 6.51 6.07
CA ALA A 119 -2.55 5.76 5.91
C ALA A 119 -2.35 4.82 7.10
N LEU A 120 -2.01 3.57 6.81
CA LEU A 120 -1.79 2.50 7.79
C LEU A 120 -0.41 1.88 7.57
N ILE A 121 0.25 1.46 8.64
CA ILE A 121 1.46 0.64 8.52
C ILE A 121 1.08 -0.72 7.94
N LYS A 122 1.74 -1.15 6.85
CA LYS A 122 1.57 -2.50 6.32
C LYS A 122 2.64 -3.45 6.86
N SER A 123 3.89 -3.00 6.86
CA SER A 123 5.04 -3.75 7.35
C SER A 123 6.15 -2.80 7.77
N VAL A 124 6.89 -3.19 8.80
CA VAL A 124 8.04 -2.45 9.31
C VAL A 124 9.24 -3.39 9.35
N SER A 125 10.34 -2.94 8.78
CA SER A 125 11.67 -3.54 8.94
C SER A 125 12.70 -2.42 9.13
N PRO A 126 13.92 -2.72 9.60
CA PRO A 126 14.96 -1.71 9.80
C PRO A 126 15.37 -0.96 8.52
N LYS A 127 15.14 -1.53 7.33
CA LYS A 127 15.57 -0.97 6.04
C LYS A 127 14.41 -0.57 5.12
N GLU A 128 13.23 -1.11 5.37
CA GLU A 128 12.07 -0.97 4.49
C GLU A 128 10.81 -0.87 5.32
N ILE A 129 10.02 0.17 5.05
CA ILE A 129 8.70 0.37 5.64
C ILE A 129 7.73 0.55 4.50
N THR A 130 6.63 -0.18 4.56
CA THR A 130 5.55 -0.09 3.58
C THR A 130 4.29 0.39 4.27
N VAL A 131 3.66 1.40 3.69
CA VAL A 131 2.37 1.91 4.14
C VAL A 131 1.28 1.57 3.14
N PHE A 132 0.08 1.41 3.66
CA PHE A 132 -1.14 1.29 2.92
C PHE A 132 -1.83 2.65 2.92
N VAL A 133 -2.10 3.21 1.74
CA VAL A 133 -2.81 4.49 1.61
C VAL A 133 -4.16 4.25 0.94
N ARG A 134 -5.25 4.72 1.56
CA ARG A 134 -6.63 4.51 1.09
C ARG A 134 -7.38 5.83 0.99
N GLU A 135 -8.04 6.07 -0.14
CA GLU A 135 -9.03 7.14 -0.31
C GLU A 135 -10.27 6.83 0.53
N LEU A 136 -10.61 7.72 1.46
CA LEU A 136 -11.82 7.63 2.29
C LEU A 136 -12.99 8.35 1.63
N GLU A 137 -12.74 9.56 1.13
CA GLU A 137 -13.76 10.42 0.55
C GLU A 137 -13.16 11.19 -0.63
N LYS A 138 -13.98 11.39 -1.66
CA LYS A 138 -13.62 12.24 -2.78
C LYS A 138 -13.96 13.70 -2.50
N GLY A 139 -13.08 14.58 -2.94
CA GLY A 139 -13.34 16.01 -2.96
C GLY A 139 -14.30 16.39 -4.09
N PRO A 140 -14.97 17.55 -4.00
CA PRO A 140 -15.88 18.02 -5.03
C PRO A 140 -15.14 18.21 -6.37
N GLY A 141 -15.66 17.63 -7.44
CA GLY A 141 -15.07 17.72 -8.79
C GLY A 141 -13.95 16.72 -9.06
N MET A 142 -13.73 15.75 -8.16
CA MET A 142 -12.72 14.68 -8.29
C MET A 142 -13.34 13.31 -8.59
N GLU A 143 -14.62 13.26 -8.96
CA GLU A 143 -15.43 12.04 -9.11
C GLU A 143 -15.04 11.17 -10.32
N GLY A 144 -14.30 11.71 -11.29
CA GLY A 144 -13.95 11.03 -12.54
C GLY A 144 -12.56 10.38 -12.59
N SER A 145 -11.69 10.62 -11.60
CA SER A 145 -10.30 10.13 -11.63
C SER A 145 -9.97 9.23 -10.44
N PRO A 146 -9.36 8.05 -10.64
CA PRO A 146 -8.91 7.22 -9.54
C PRO A 146 -7.70 7.86 -8.85
N SER A 147 -7.68 7.76 -7.51
CA SER A 147 -6.57 8.23 -6.68
C SER A 147 -5.26 7.56 -7.03
N PHE A 148 -5.30 6.26 -7.36
CA PHE A 148 -4.12 5.49 -7.70
C PHE A 148 -4.27 4.83 -9.07
N ALA A 149 -3.17 4.70 -9.81
CA ALA A 149 -3.22 3.92 -11.05
C ALA A 149 -3.42 2.43 -10.67
N PRO A 150 -4.28 1.68 -11.38
CA PRO A 150 -4.37 0.24 -11.18
C PRO A 150 -3.01 -0.40 -11.49
N GLU A 151 -2.56 -1.34 -10.66
CA GLU A 151 -1.38 -2.14 -10.99
C GLU A 151 -1.62 -2.87 -12.31
N LYS A 152 -0.64 -2.80 -13.23
CA LYS A 152 -0.66 -3.63 -14.44
C LYS A 152 -0.38 -5.06 -13.99
N ILE A 153 -1.39 -5.91 -14.04
CA ILE A 153 -1.18 -7.35 -13.91
C ILE A 153 -0.74 -7.82 -15.28
N ASP A 154 0.56 -8.10 -15.43
CA ASP A 154 1.08 -8.76 -16.63
C ASP A 154 0.55 -10.19 -16.63
N TYR A 155 -0.62 -10.38 -17.25
CA TYR A 155 -1.19 -11.71 -17.44
C TYR A 155 -0.35 -12.42 -18.50
N VAL A 156 0.59 -13.25 -18.05
CA VAL A 156 1.19 -14.26 -18.90
C VAL A 156 0.12 -15.31 -19.17
N SER A 157 -0.41 -15.33 -20.40
CA SER A 157 -1.25 -16.41 -20.88
C SER A 157 -0.41 -17.68 -20.90
N PHE A 158 -0.56 -18.52 -19.88
CA PHE A 158 -0.01 -19.86 -19.92
C PHE A 158 -0.92 -20.68 -20.83
N THR A 159 -0.63 -20.71 -22.12
CA THR A 159 -1.18 -21.73 -23.00
C THR A 159 -0.41 -23.01 -22.68
N PRO A 160 -1.05 -24.07 -22.16
CA PRO A 160 -0.40 -25.35 -21.97
C PRO A 160 0.29 -25.75 -23.28
N PRO A 161 1.55 -26.23 -23.25
CA PRO A 161 2.28 -26.58 -24.45
C PRO A 161 1.56 -27.64 -25.32
N GLU A 162 0.68 -28.44 -24.71
CA GLU A 162 -0.17 -29.44 -25.38
C GLU A 162 -1.24 -28.82 -26.30
N LEU A 163 -1.62 -27.56 -26.08
CA LEU A 163 -2.64 -26.82 -26.83
C LEU A 163 -2.02 -25.86 -27.86
N VAL A 164 -0.70 -25.87 -28.03
CA VAL A 164 -0.01 -25.10 -29.08
C VAL A 164 -0.01 -25.94 -30.35
N HIS A 165 -1.00 -25.74 -31.21
CA HIS A 165 -0.96 -26.27 -32.57
C HIS A 165 0.03 -25.45 -33.39
N SER A 166 1.08 -26.11 -33.91
CA SER A 166 2.14 -25.51 -34.74
C SER A 166 1.72 -25.32 -36.20
N ASP A 167 0.44 -25.08 -36.46
CA ASP A 167 -0.06 -24.88 -37.81
C ASP A 167 0.26 -23.44 -38.21
N THR A 168 1.49 -23.22 -38.69
CA THR A 168 1.76 -22.09 -39.58
C THR A 168 1.00 -22.35 -40.88
N PRO A 169 -0.06 -21.60 -41.24
CA PRO A 169 -0.63 -21.73 -42.56
C PRO A 169 0.41 -21.27 -43.57
N SER A 170 0.88 -22.18 -44.41
CA SER A 170 1.62 -21.86 -45.62
C SER A 170 0.68 -21.07 -46.52
N VAL A 171 0.84 -19.75 -46.57
CA VAL A 171 0.18 -18.92 -47.57
C VAL A 171 0.86 -19.19 -48.90
N GLU A 172 0.38 -20.19 -49.63
CA GLU A 172 0.69 -20.33 -51.05
C GLU A 172 0.03 -19.16 -51.77
N THR A 173 0.85 -18.19 -52.17
CA THR A 173 0.42 -17.09 -53.02
C THR A 173 0.35 -17.63 -54.44
N THR A 174 -0.85 -17.88 -54.95
CA THR A 174 -1.04 -18.11 -56.39
C THR A 174 -0.84 -16.78 -57.11
N GLU A 175 0.28 -16.61 -57.80
CA GLU A 175 0.44 -15.53 -58.78
C GLU A 175 -0.47 -15.85 -59.98
N GLU A 176 -1.53 -15.05 -60.17
CA GLU A 176 -2.27 -15.01 -61.43
C GLU A 176 -1.38 -14.37 -62.51
N ILE A 177 -1.10 -15.13 -63.57
CA ILE A 177 -0.47 -14.64 -64.79
C ILE A 177 -1.56 -13.92 -65.61
N PRO A 178 -1.38 -12.67 -66.04
CA PRO A 178 -2.33 -12.03 -66.96
C PRO A 178 -2.13 -12.57 -68.37
N GLU A 179 -3.19 -13.09 -69.00
CA GLU A 179 -3.22 -13.34 -70.45
C GLU A 179 -3.55 -12.04 -71.21
N GLU A 180 -2.89 -11.88 -72.35
CA GLU A 180 -2.92 -10.78 -73.32
C GLU A 180 -4.17 -10.82 -74.22
#